data_AF-A0A091LLD5-F1
#
_entry.id   AF-A0A091LLD5-F1
#
_cell.length_a   1.000
_cell.length_b   1.000
_cell.length_c   1.000
_cell.angle_alpha   90.00
_cell.angle_beta   90.00
_cell.angle_gamma   90.00
#
_symmetry.space_group_name_H-M   'P 1'
#
loop_
_entity.id
_entity.type
_entity.pdbx_description
1 polymer ?
#
loop_
_entity_poly.entity_id
_entity_poly.type
_entity_poly.pdbx_seq_one_letter_code
_entity_poly.pdbx_strand_id
1 'polypeptide(L)'
;HGMTPLMHAAYKGKVDMCRLLLRHGADVNCNEHEHGYTALMFAGLSGNKEITWMMLEAGAETDVVNSVGRTAAQMAAFVGQHDCVTVINNFFPRERLDYYTKPQGLDKEPKLPVKLAGPLHKIITTTNMHPVKIVLLVKENPLLAEVEALQKCYRVLDLICEKCMKQKDMNEVLAMKMHYISCIFQKCITFLKEREDKLDGFIKSLLKGRDKDGFPVYQEKLIRESIRKFPYCEATLLQQLVRSIAPVEIGSDPTAFSVLTQAITGQVGFVDAEFCTTCGGKGADKRCSVCKMVMYCDQNCQKIHWFTHKKVCKTLKEIHEKQEREAAKEKRKQEKKQKK
;
A
#
# COMPACT_ATOMS: atom_id res chain seq x y z
N HIS A 1 -14.41 -3.70 35.18
CA HIS A 1 -13.68 -4.19 33.99
C HIS A 1 -12.64 -3.20 33.45
N GLY A 2 -12.61 -1.91 33.85
CA GLY A 2 -11.56 -0.97 33.41
C GLY A 2 -11.63 -0.54 31.94
N MET A 3 -12.74 -0.82 31.25
CA MET A 3 -12.96 -0.40 29.86
C MET A 3 -13.30 1.09 29.80
N THR A 4 -12.51 1.86 29.04
CA THR A 4 -12.78 3.29 28.84
C THR A 4 -13.87 3.53 27.77
N PRO A 5 -14.51 4.71 27.75
CA PRO A 5 -15.43 5.08 26.67
C PRO A 5 -14.80 4.97 25.27
N LEU A 6 -13.50 5.32 25.15
CA LEU A 6 -12.75 5.25 23.89
C LEU A 6 -12.58 3.80 23.44
N MET A 7 -12.20 2.89 24.34
CA MET A 7 -12.10 1.46 24.06
C MET A 7 -13.44 0.89 23.58
N HIS A 8 -14.53 1.23 24.26
CA HIS A 8 -15.86 0.75 23.89
C HIS A 8 -16.29 1.27 22.51
N ALA A 9 -16.09 2.57 22.23
CA ALA A 9 -16.38 3.16 20.92
C ALA A 9 -15.55 2.52 19.81
N ALA A 10 -14.26 2.25 20.06
CA ALA A 10 -13.36 1.60 19.11
C ALA A 10 -13.83 0.18 18.79
N TYR A 11 -14.14 -0.62 19.82
CA TYR A 11 -14.66 -1.98 19.65
C TYR A 11 -15.97 -2.02 18.86
N LYS A 12 -16.87 -1.06 19.11
CA LYS A 12 -18.16 -0.93 18.40
C LYS A 12 -18.07 -0.29 17.02
N GLY A 13 -16.87 0.07 16.55
CA GLY A 13 -16.68 0.64 15.22
C GLY A 13 -17.25 2.06 15.07
N LYS A 14 -17.42 2.83 16.17
CA LYS A 14 -18.06 4.15 16.18
C LYS A 14 -17.05 5.27 15.91
N VAL A 15 -16.73 5.49 14.63
CA VAL A 15 -15.74 6.49 14.14
C VAL A 15 -15.94 7.86 14.78
N ASP A 16 -17.15 8.43 14.71
CA ASP A 16 -17.41 9.78 15.20
C ASP A 16 -17.25 9.91 16.72
N MET A 17 -17.61 8.86 17.47
CA MET A 17 -17.42 8.82 18.92
C MET A 17 -15.95 8.74 19.29
N CYS A 18 -15.16 7.89 18.60
CA CYS A 18 -13.71 7.85 18.78
C CYS A 18 -13.08 9.22 18.52
N ARG A 19 -13.46 9.88 17.43
CA ARG A 19 -12.98 11.22 17.07
C ARG A 19 -13.32 12.26 18.13
N LEU A 20 -14.56 12.24 18.65
CA LEU A 20 -15.00 13.15 19.70
C LEU A 20 -14.18 12.94 20.98
N LEU A 21 -14.05 11.69 21.44
CA LEU A 21 -13.33 11.36 22.67
C LEU A 21 -11.86 11.73 22.60
N LEU A 22 -11.16 11.42 21.49
CA LEU A 22 -9.77 11.80 21.29
C LEU A 22 -9.58 13.33 21.29
N ARG A 23 -10.49 14.08 20.68
CA ARG A 23 -10.46 15.56 20.71
C ARG A 23 -10.62 16.14 22.11
N HIS A 24 -11.32 15.44 23.00
CA HIS A 24 -11.48 15.83 24.40
C HIS A 24 -10.39 15.25 25.32
N GLY A 25 -9.28 14.75 24.76
CA GLY A 25 -8.12 14.33 25.53
C GLY A 25 -8.26 12.94 26.16
N ALA A 26 -9.12 12.07 25.61
CA ALA A 26 -9.17 10.68 26.04
C ALA A 26 -7.78 10.02 25.88
N ASP A 27 -7.30 9.36 26.94
CA ASP A 27 -6.04 8.65 26.92
C ASP A 27 -6.14 7.40 26.01
N VAL A 28 -5.42 7.45 24.89
CA VAL A 28 -5.38 6.37 23.90
C VAL A 28 -4.61 5.14 24.38
N ASN A 29 -3.68 5.33 25.32
CA ASN A 29 -2.78 4.30 25.86
C ASN A 29 -3.20 3.77 27.22
N CYS A 30 -4.38 4.19 27.73
CA CYS A 30 -4.96 3.65 28.95
C CYS A 30 -4.96 2.10 28.89
N ASN A 31 -4.44 1.46 29.92
CA ASN A 31 -4.25 0.01 30.01
C ASN A 31 -4.93 -0.61 31.25
N GLU A 32 -5.81 0.14 31.91
CA GLU A 32 -6.52 -0.29 33.13
C GLU A 32 -7.60 -1.36 32.88
N HIS A 33 -7.85 -1.73 31.62
CA HIS A 33 -8.73 -2.84 31.26
C HIS A 33 -8.26 -4.13 31.94
N GLU A 34 -9.18 -4.94 32.47
CA GLU A 34 -8.87 -6.13 33.29
C GLU A 34 -8.01 -7.21 32.60
N HIS A 35 -7.91 -7.13 31.27
CA HIS A 35 -7.08 -8.00 30.43
C HIS A 35 -5.93 -7.24 29.72
N GLY A 36 -5.67 -5.99 30.08
CA GLY A 36 -4.62 -5.16 29.49
C GLY A 36 -4.88 -4.76 28.03
N TYR A 37 -6.15 -4.67 27.61
CA TYR A 37 -6.50 -4.25 26.25
C TYR A 37 -6.44 -2.73 26.13
N THR A 38 -5.76 -2.23 25.09
CA THR A 38 -5.71 -0.80 24.75
C THR A 38 -6.78 -0.43 23.71
N ALA A 39 -7.00 0.87 23.49
CA ALA A 39 -7.91 1.34 22.45
C ALA A 39 -7.51 0.85 21.04
N LEU A 40 -6.20 0.76 20.75
CA LEU A 40 -5.69 0.26 19.47
C LEU A 40 -5.99 -1.24 19.27
N MET A 41 -5.93 -2.05 20.32
CA MET A 41 -6.30 -3.48 20.24
C MET A 41 -7.78 -3.64 19.89
N PHE A 42 -8.66 -2.87 20.53
CA PHE A 42 -10.10 -2.87 20.21
C PHE A 42 -10.38 -2.33 18.80
N ALA A 43 -9.65 -1.32 18.35
CA ALA A 43 -9.73 -0.84 16.97
C ALA A 43 -9.37 -1.96 15.97
N GLY A 44 -8.27 -2.69 16.22
CA GLY A 44 -7.86 -3.84 15.42
C GLY A 44 -8.90 -4.97 15.39
N LEU A 45 -9.52 -5.27 16.53
CA LEU A 45 -10.60 -6.26 16.63
C LEU A 45 -11.87 -5.85 15.86
N SER A 46 -12.18 -4.56 15.82
CA SER A 46 -13.36 -4.04 15.12
C SER A 46 -13.26 -4.18 13.59
N GLY A 47 -12.04 -4.31 13.05
CA GLY A 47 -11.78 -4.28 11.62
C GLY A 47 -11.86 -2.88 10.98
N ASN A 48 -12.15 -1.84 11.77
CA ASN A 48 -12.32 -0.49 11.24
C ASN A 48 -10.97 0.22 11.09
N LYS A 49 -10.44 0.19 9.87
CA LYS A 49 -9.16 0.84 9.49
C LYS A 49 -9.09 2.33 9.84
N GLU A 50 -10.20 3.07 9.80
CA GLU A 50 -10.21 4.50 10.10
C GLU A 50 -10.04 4.73 11.60
N ILE A 51 -10.67 3.91 12.44
CA ILE A 51 -10.47 3.96 13.89
C ILE A 51 -9.03 3.57 14.24
N THR A 52 -8.50 2.49 13.64
CA THR A 52 -7.11 2.09 13.82
C THR A 52 -6.15 3.24 13.48
N TRP A 53 -6.36 3.90 12.34
CA TRP A 53 -5.59 5.09 11.95
C TRP A 53 -5.71 6.23 12.96
N MET A 54 -6.93 6.54 13.43
CA MET A 54 -7.13 7.59 14.44
C MET A 54 -6.42 7.32 15.76
N MET A 55 -6.40 6.06 16.23
CA MET A 55 -5.67 5.70 17.45
C MET A 55 -4.16 5.93 17.26
N LEU A 56 -3.61 5.53 16.11
CA LEU A 56 -2.18 5.70 15.81
C LEU A 56 -1.80 7.18 15.70
N GLU A 57 -2.61 8.00 15.04
CA GLU A 57 -2.42 9.46 14.99
C GLU A 57 -2.55 10.13 16.37
N ALA A 58 -3.31 9.54 17.28
CA ALA A 58 -3.40 10.00 18.67
C ALA A 58 -2.20 9.56 19.54
N GLY A 59 -1.22 8.84 18.97
CA GLY A 59 -0.04 8.38 19.69
C GLY A 59 -0.19 7.00 20.35
N ALA A 60 -1.09 6.15 19.83
CA ALA A 60 -1.22 4.78 20.32
C ALA A 60 0.09 3.99 20.16
N GLU A 61 0.54 3.37 21.24
CA GLU A 61 1.69 2.47 21.25
C GLU A 61 1.34 1.13 20.56
N THR A 62 2.21 0.67 19.66
CA THR A 62 1.93 -0.50 18.80
C THR A 62 2.51 -1.81 19.34
N ASP A 63 3.43 -1.71 20.29
CA ASP A 63 4.19 -2.80 20.90
C ASP A 63 3.65 -3.22 22.28
N VAL A 64 2.68 -2.50 22.84
CA VAL A 64 1.97 -2.90 24.07
C VAL A 64 1.29 -4.26 23.86
N VAL A 65 1.46 -5.14 24.85
CA VAL A 65 0.87 -6.48 24.87
C VAL A 65 -0.19 -6.60 25.96
N ASN A 66 -1.26 -7.33 25.66
CA ASN A 66 -2.31 -7.66 26.63
C ASN A 66 -1.90 -8.84 27.54
N SER A 67 -2.82 -9.30 28.39
CA SER A 67 -2.59 -10.41 29.33
C SER A 67 -2.24 -11.76 28.67
N VAL A 68 -2.46 -11.91 27.36
CA VAL A 68 -2.07 -13.11 26.58
C VAL A 68 -0.85 -12.88 25.71
N GLY A 69 -0.10 -11.79 25.94
CA GLY A 69 1.15 -11.49 25.25
C GLY A 69 0.97 -11.08 23.78
N ARG A 70 -0.18 -10.51 23.41
CA ARG A 70 -0.49 -10.13 22.02
C ARG A 70 -0.56 -8.62 21.83
N THR A 71 0.06 -8.14 20.76
CA THR A 71 -0.04 -6.74 20.31
C THR A 71 -1.32 -6.49 19.52
N ALA A 72 -1.67 -5.22 19.28
CA ALA A 72 -2.84 -4.86 18.49
C ALA A 72 -2.82 -5.43 17.06
N ALA A 73 -1.66 -5.44 16.39
CA ALA A 73 -1.51 -6.04 15.08
C ALA A 73 -1.73 -7.56 15.11
N GLN A 74 -1.24 -8.25 16.14
CA GLN A 74 -1.45 -9.69 16.30
C GLN A 74 -2.92 -10.02 16.61
N MET A 75 -3.58 -9.21 17.42
CA MET A 75 -5.03 -9.34 17.68
C MET A 75 -5.85 -9.15 16.39
N ALA A 76 -5.55 -8.11 15.60
CA ALA A 76 -6.21 -7.89 14.31
C ALA A 76 -5.96 -9.06 13.34
N ALA A 77 -4.74 -9.59 13.29
CA ALA A 77 -4.42 -10.75 12.45
C ALA A 77 -5.19 -12.01 12.88
N PHE A 78 -5.33 -12.25 14.19
CA PHE A 78 -6.05 -13.40 14.75
C PHE A 78 -7.51 -13.45 14.29
N VAL A 79 -8.17 -12.29 14.17
CA VAL A 79 -9.56 -12.19 13.68
C VAL A 79 -9.65 -11.89 12.17
N GLY A 80 -8.55 -11.99 11.41
CA GLY A 80 -8.53 -11.82 9.96
C GLY A 80 -8.66 -10.37 9.47
N GLN A 81 -8.46 -9.37 10.34
CA GLN A 81 -8.59 -7.95 10.02
C GLN A 81 -7.32 -7.39 9.38
N HIS A 82 -6.97 -7.91 8.21
CA HIS A 82 -5.71 -7.63 7.52
C HIS A 82 -5.48 -6.14 7.21
N ASP A 83 -6.52 -5.38 6.88
CA ASP A 83 -6.37 -3.95 6.60
C ASP A 83 -5.91 -3.19 7.86
N CYS A 84 -6.37 -3.58 9.05
CA CYS A 84 -5.90 -3.00 10.31
C CYS A 84 -4.44 -3.39 10.59
N VAL A 85 -4.07 -4.66 10.33
CA VAL A 85 -2.68 -5.14 10.45
C VAL A 85 -1.76 -4.32 9.55
N THR A 86 -2.13 -4.16 8.28
CA THR A 86 -1.35 -3.39 7.32
C THR A 86 -1.21 -1.94 7.78
N VAL A 87 -2.29 -1.30 8.26
CA VAL A 87 -2.25 0.08 8.79
C VAL A 87 -1.31 0.20 9.97
N ILE A 88 -1.39 -0.69 10.98
CA ILE A 88 -0.53 -0.65 12.16
C ILE A 88 0.94 -0.84 11.76
N ASN A 89 1.24 -1.85 10.95
CA ASN A 89 2.62 -2.19 10.59
C ASN A 89 3.27 -1.17 9.62
N ASN A 90 2.47 -0.44 8.85
CA ASN A 90 2.94 0.58 7.91
C ASN A 90 2.78 2.01 8.44
N PHE A 91 2.36 2.18 9.70
CA PHE A 91 2.15 3.50 10.27
C PHE A 91 3.47 4.28 10.34
N PHE A 92 3.44 5.51 9.87
CA PHE A 92 4.57 6.43 9.94
C PHE A 92 4.08 7.71 10.62
N PRO A 93 4.44 7.96 11.89
CA PRO A 93 4.01 9.15 12.62
C PRO A 93 4.41 10.43 11.89
N ARG A 94 3.50 11.40 11.86
CA ARG A 94 3.74 12.66 11.14
C ARG A 94 4.93 13.43 11.72
N GLU A 95 5.12 13.37 13.02
CA GLU A 95 6.19 14.02 13.77
C GLU A 95 7.58 13.55 13.29
N ARG A 96 7.70 12.28 12.89
CA ARG A 96 8.94 11.73 12.33
C ARG A 96 9.30 12.39 10.99
N LEU A 97 8.31 12.80 10.21
CA LEU A 97 8.54 13.56 8.97
C LEU A 97 8.82 15.03 9.27
N ASP A 98 8.09 15.61 10.22
CA ASP A 98 8.23 17.02 10.60
C ASP A 98 9.62 17.33 11.17
N TYR A 99 10.35 16.33 11.68
CA TYR A 99 11.78 16.42 11.98
C TYR A 99 12.61 17.01 10.81
N TYR A 100 12.31 16.63 9.56
CA TYR A 100 13.01 17.10 8.37
C TYR A 100 12.55 18.48 7.90
N THR A 101 11.50 19.02 8.50
CA THR A 101 10.97 20.36 8.18
C THR A 101 11.63 21.49 8.97
N LYS A 102 12.52 21.12 9.89
CA LYS A 102 13.34 22.03 10.69
C LYS A 102 14.82 21.92 10.24
N PRO A 103 15.59 23.02 10.26
CA PRO A 103 17.05 22.94 10.09
C PRO A 103 17.67 22.03 11.16
N GLN A 104 18.74 21.30 10.80
CA GLN A 104 19.39 20.33 11.67
C GLN A 104 20.91 20.54 11.68
N GLY A 105 21.54 20.47 12.85
CA GLY A 105 22.99 20.60 12.97
C GLY A 105 23.48 21.92 12.39
N LEU A 106 24.30 21.84 11.34
CA LEU A 106 24.88 23.00 10.64
C LEU A 106 24.07 23.46 9.42
N ASP A 107 22.96 22.79 9.09
CA ASP A 107 22.12 23.16 7.96
C ASP A 107 21.46 24.52 8.20
N LYS A 108 21.54 25.42 7.22
CA LYS A 108 20.83 26.73 7.25
C LYS A 108 19.36 26.62 6.85
N GLU A 109 19.01 25.59 6.09
CA GLU A 109 17.66 25.36 5.55
C GLU A 109 17.15 23.97 5.94
N PRO A 110 15.82 23.78 6.06
CA PRO A 110 15.26 22.46 6.29
C PRO A 110 15.42 21.56 5.06
N LYS A 111 15.68 20.27 5.31
CA LYS A 111 15.80 19.25 4.25
C LYS A 111 14.48 19.05 3.49
N LEU A 112 13.34 19.26 4.15
CA LEU A 112 12.00 19.22 3.58
C LEU A 112 11.27 20.56 3.82
N PRO A 113 10.81 21.27 2.78
CA PRO A 113 9.90 22.40 2.96
C PRO A 113 8.61 21.97 3.69
N VAL A 114 8.17 22.76 4.69
CA VAL A 114 6.98 22.46 5.52
C VAL A 114 5.74 22.12 4.67
N LYS A 115 5.53 22.86 3.57
CA LYS A 115 4.41 22.65 2.64
C LYS A 115 4.39 21.28 1.95
N LEU A 116 5.54 20.59 1.88
CA LEU A 116 5.65 19.26 1.28
C LEU A 116 5.42 18.13 2.29
N ALA A 117 5.45 18.40 3.61
CA ALA A 117 5.32 17.37 4.63
C ALA A 117 3.96 16.66 4.56
N GLY A 118 2.86 17.41 4.43
CA GLY A 118 1.53 16.81 4.27
C GLY A 118 1.39 15.91 3.02
N PRO A 119 1.67 16.44 1.82
CA PRO A 119 1.64 15.65 0.59
C PRO A 119 2.55 14.41 0.61
N LEU A 120 3.78 14.54 1.13
CA LEU A 120 4.71 13.42 1.23
C LEU A 120 4.26 12.39 2.26
N HIS A 121 3.77 12.82 3.43
CA HIS A 121 3.24 11.94 4.47
C HIS A 121 2.10 11.07 3.92
N LYS A 122 1.18 11.66 3.15
CA LYS A 122 0.09 10.93 2.47
C LYS A 122 0.60 9.82 1.54
N ILE A 123 1.73 10.03 0.86
CA ILE A 123 2.35 9.01 0.00
C ILE A 123 3.05 7.95 0.86
N ILE A 124 3.78 8.36 1.90
CA ILE A 124 4.47 7.44 2.81
C ILE A 124 3.49 6.46 3.49
N THR A 125 2.30 6.95 3.85
CA THR A 125 1.32 6.19 4.63
C THR A 125 0.35 5.38 3.77
N THR A 126 0.39 5.53 2.44
CA THR A 126 -0.37 4.67 1.54
C THR A 126 0.03 3.20 1.72
N THR A 127 -0.94 2.31 1.62
CA THR A 127 -0.72 0.85 1.60
C THR A 127 -0.73 0.29 0.17
N ASN A 128 -1.19 1.08 -0.80
CA ASN A 128 -1.18 0.72 -2.21
C ASN A 128 0.18 1.04 -2.84
N MET A 129 1.00 0.00 -2.99
CA MET A 129 2.36 0.09 -3.56
C MET A 129 2.40 0.02 -5.09
N HIS A 130 1.25 0.06 -5.77
CA HIS A 130 1.21 0.04 -7.23
C HIS A 130 1.85 1.32 -7.79
N PRO A 131 2.82 1.22 -8.72
CA PRO A 131 3.60 2.39 -9.16
C PRO A 131 2.71 3.46 -9.79
N VAL A 132 1.66 3.09 -10.55
CA VAL A 132 0.70 4.06 -11.09
C VAL A 132 -0.02 4.83 -9.98
N LYS A 133 -0.35 4.21 -8.84
CA LYS A 133 -1.01 4.93 -7.74
C LYS A 133 -0.09 5.98 -7.15
N ILE A 134 1.19 5.64 -6.95
CA ILE A 134 2.20 6.58 -6.42
C ILE A 134 2.39 7.75 -7.38
N VAL A 135 2.49 7.47 -8.69
CA VAL A 135 2.59 8.53 -9.71
C VAL A 135 1.34 9.40 -9.77
N LEU A 136 0.14 8.82 -9.62
CA LEU A 136 -1.12 9.58 -9.53
C LEU A 136 -1.14 10.49 -8.31
N LEU A 137 -0.67 10.03 -7.15
CA LEU A 137 -0.58 10.88 -5.95
C LEU A 137 0.39 12.07 -6.12
N VAL A 138 1.50 11.87 -6.83
CA VAL A 138 2.40 12.96 -7.22
C VAL A 138 1.70 13.92 -8.19
N LYS A 139 1.06 13.38 -9.24
CA LYS A 139 0.39 14.16 -10.29
C LYS A 139 -0.77 15.00 -9.75
N GLU A 140 -1.56 14.45 -8.83
CA GLU A 140 -2.72 15.09 -8.22
C GLU A 140 -2.35 16.23 -7.25
N ASN A 141 -1.07 16.34 -6.85
CA ASN A 141 -0.59 17.38 -5.96
C ASN A 141 0.36 18.35 -6.69
N PRO A 142 -0.06 19.59 -7.02
CA PRO A 142 0.77 20.54 -7.73
C PRO A 142 2.12 20.84 -7.06
N LEU A 143 2.21 20.76 -5.73
CA LEU A 143 3.46 21.00 -5.01
C LEU A 143 4.48 19.87 -5.22
N LEU A 144 4.03 18.64 -5.47
CA LEU A 144 4.88 17.48 -5.73
C LEU A 144 5.23 17.33 -7.21
N ALA A 145 4.43 17.87 -8.12
CA ALA A 145 4.67 17.82 -9.57
C ALA A 145 5.81 18.74 -10.03
N GLU A 146 6.46 19.47 -9.10
CA GLU A 146 7.65 20.28 -9.35
C GLU A 146 8.93 19.47 -9.12
N VAL A 147 9.86 19.56 -10.08
CA VAL A 147 11.11 18.77 -10.09
C VAL A 147 11.93 18.97 -8.82
N GLU A 148 12.18 20.21 -8.42
CA GLU A 148 13.01 20.51 -7.25
C GLU A 148 12.34 20.07 -5.94
N ALA A 149 11.01 20.22 -5.85
CA ALA A 149 10.25 19.78 -4.69
C ALA A 149 10.32 18.25 -4.55
N LEU A 150 10.11 17.52 -5.64
CA LEU A 150 10.17 16.07 -5.66
C LEU A 150 11.60 15.56 -5.39
N GLN A 151 12.63 16.31 -5.82
CA GLN A 151 14.03 16.05 -5.48
C GLN A 151 14.31 16.16 -3.97
N LYS A 152 13.70 17.13 -3.27
CA LYS A 152 13.80 17.22 -1.81
C LYS A 152 13.07 16.05 -1.15
N CYS A 153 11.89 15.68 -1.66
CA CYS A 153 11.11 14.57 -1.14
C CYS A 153 11.84 13.22 -1.24
N TYR A 154 12.39 12.83 -2.39
CA TYR A 154 13.05 11.52 -2.50
C TYR A 154 14.34 11.46 -1.67
N ARG A 155 15.10 12.57 -1.56
CA ARG A 155 16.27 12.64 -0.67
C ARG A 155 15.89 12.43 0.80
N VAL A 156 14.75 12.94 1.22
CA VAL A 156 14.22 12.68 2.58
C VAL A 156 13.80 11.22 2.74
N LEU A 157 13.19 10.60 1.73
CA LEU A 157 12.88 9.17 1.75
C LEU A 157 14.16 8.32 1.88
N ASP A 158 15.25 8.68 1.20
CA ASP A 158 16.53 7.99 1.33
C ASP A 158 17.10 8.10 2.76
N LEU A 159 17.01 9.28 3.38
CA LEU A 159 17.40 9.48 4.78
C LEU A 159 16.52 8.69 5.77
N ILE A 160 15.21 8.59 5.50
CA ILE A 160 14.30 7.77 6.32
C ILE A 160 14.64 6.29 6.15
N CYS A 161 14.90 5.84 4.92
CA CYS A 161 15.34 4.49 4.61
C CYS A 161 16.60 4.14 5.42
N GLU A 162 17.62 5.00 5.36
CA GLU A 162 18.87 4.83 6.10
C GLU A 162 18.64 4.77 7.62
N LYS A 163 17.81 5.67 8.15
CA LYS A 163 17.48 5.68 9.59
C LYS A 163 16.78 4.39 10.02
N CYS A 164 15.88 3.84 9.19
CA CYS A 164 15.20 2.58 9.47
C CYS A 164 16.17 1.39 9.51
N MET A 165 17.27 1.45 8.76
CA MET A 165 18.28 0.39 8.72
C MET A 165 19.35 0.52 9.81
N LYS A 166 19.65 1.73 10.26
CA LYS A 166 20.73 2.00 11.23
C LYS A 166 20.29 2.09 12.69
N GLN A 167 19.00 2.17 12.97
CA GLN A 167 18.48 2.23 14.35
C GLN A 167 18.56 0.85 15.03
N LYS A 168 18.54 0.83 16.37
CA LYS A 168 18.60 -0.40 17.19
C LYS A 168 17.52 -1.42 16.78
N ASP A 169 16.29 -0.95 16.59
CA ASP A 169 15.16 -1.76 16.14
C ASP A 169 15.01 -1.60 14.62
N MET A 170 15.87 -2.30 13.87
CA MET A 170 15.89 -2.24 12.41
C MET A 170 14.51 -2.54 11.81
N ASN A 171 14.06 -1.70 10.89
CA ASN A 171 12.79 -1.88 10.18
C ASN A 171 13.03 -1.98 8.66
N GLU A 172 13.42 -3.17 8.22
CA GLU A 172 13.72 -3.46 6.81
C GLU A 172 12.50 -3.23 5.90
N VAL A 173 11.30 -3.53 6.39
CA VAL A 173 10.05 -3.38 5.63
C VAL A 173 9.79 -1.91 5.30
N LEU A 174 9.87 -1.04 6.32
CA LEU A 174 9.70 0.39 6.14
C LEU A 174 10.85 0.97 5.28
N ALA A 175 12.09 0.52 5.48
CA ALA A 175 13.22 0.93 4.65
C ALA A 175 13.01 0.60 3.17
N MET A 176 12.63 -0.65 2.85
CA MET A 176 12.33 -1.08 1.49
C MET A 176 11.19 -0.27 0.87
N LYS A 177 10.14 0.03 1.67
CA LYS A 177 9.04 0.90 1.22
C LYS A 177 9.52 2.30 0.86
N MET A 178 10.31 2.95 1.73
CA MET A 178 10.84 4.30 1.47
C MET A 178 11.74 4.32 0.23
N HIS A 179 12.62 3.34 0.10
CA HIS A 179 13.48 3.16 -1.06
C HIS A 179 12.68 2.98 -2.35
N TYR A 180 11.66 2.14 -2.34
CA TYR A 180 10.83 1.90 -3.52
C TYR A 180 10.05 3.17 -3.94
N ILE A 181 9.48 3.91 -2.99
CA ILE A 181 8.84 5.21 -3.28
C ILE A 181 9.88 6.20 -3.83
N SER A 182 11.08 6.25 -3.25
CA SER A 182 12.20 7.07 -3.74
C SER A 182 12.55 6.73 -5.19
N CYS A 183 12.66 5.44 -5.54
CA CYS A 183 12.91 4.99 -6.91
C CYS A 183 11.82 5.49 -7.89
N ILE A 184 10.55 5.45 -7.49
CA ILE A 184 9.45 5.95 -8.32
C ILE A 184 9.53 7.47 -8.48
N PHE A 185 9.86 8.21 -7.41
CA PHE A 185 10.03 9.67 -7.47
C PHE A 185 11.18 10.06 -8.38
N GLN A 186 12.29 9.34 -8.35
CA GLN A 186 13.41 9.54 -9.26
C GLN A 186 12.97 9.35 -10.73
N LYS A 187 12.15 8.33 -11.04
CA LYS A 187 11.57 8.17 -12.38
C LYS A 187 10.56 9.26 -12.74
N CYS A 188 9.75 9.72 -11.79
CA CYS A 188 8.86 10.87 -12.00
C CYS A 188 9.68 12.11 -12.40
N ILE A 189 10.80 12.36 -11.73
CA ILE A 189 11.71 13.47 -12.05
C ILE A 189 12.28 13.34 -13.47
N THR A 190 12.74 12.14 -13.86
CA THR A 190 13.21 11.89 -15.23
C THR A 190 12.13 12.25 -16.26
N PHE A 191 10.90 11.77 -16.08
CA PHE A 191 9.80 12.08 -17.00
C PHE A 191 9.39 13.55 -16.98
N LEU A 192 9.41 14.21 -15.82
CA LEU A 192 9.11 15.64 -15.71
C LEU A 192 10.13 16.52 -16.44
N LYS A 193 11.40 16.10 -16.51
CA LYS A 193 12.49 16.83 -17.18
C LYS A 193 12.58 16.56 -18.68
N GLU A 194 12.43 15.29 -19.08
CA GLU A 194 12.87 14.82 -20.40
C GLU A 194 11.71 14.61 -21.39
N ARG A 195 10.46 14.59 -20.94
CA ARG A 195 9.30 14.20 -21.76
C ARG A 195 8.26 15.30 -21.83
N GLU A 196 7.75 15.55 -23.03
CA GLU A 196 6.64 16.50 -23.24
C GLU A 196 5.36 16.07 -22.52
N ASP A 197 5.07 14.76 -22.50
CA ASP A 197 3.88 14.20 -21.85
C ASP A 197 4.07 13.92 -20.35
N LYS A 198 5.23 14.28 -19.78
CA LYS A 198 5.51 14.31 -18.33
C LYS A 198 5.03 13.03 -17.61
N LEU A 199 4.29 13.18 -16.51
CA LEU A 199 3.78 12.06 -15.70
C LEU A 199 2.71 11.24 -16.42
N ASP A 200 1.98 11.81 -17.40
CA ASP A 200 1.05 11.04 -18.23
C ASP A 200 1.79 10.04 -19.11
N GLY A 201 2.96 10.43 -19.65
CA GLY A 201 3.86 9.52 -20.35
C GLY A 201 4.39 8.40 -19.46
N PHE A 202 4.70 8.72 -18.20
CA PHE A 202 5.15 7.71 -17.25
C PHE A 202 4.04 6.70 -16.93
N ILE A 203 2.83 7.18 -16.64
CA ILE A 203 1.65 6.34 -16.39
C ILE A 203 1.37 5.44 -17.60
N LYS A 204 1.40 5.99 -18.82
CA LYS A 204 1.23 5.18 -20.04
C LYS A 204 2.32 4.12 -20.18
N SER A 205 3.58 4.45 -19.86
CA SER A 205 4.69 3.49 -19.89
C SER A 205 4.50 2.35 -18.88
N LEU A 206 4.01 2.66 -17.67
CA LEU A 206 3.71 1.69 -16.61
C LEU A 206 2.52 0.78 -16.95
N LEU A 207 1.55 1.27 -17.72
CA LEU A 207 0.34 0.52 -18.06
C LEU A 207 0.45 -0.24 -19.38
N LYS A 208 1.36 0.17 -20.28
CA LYS A 208 1.46 -0.41 -21.61
C LYS A 208 1.75 -1.92 -21.53
N GLY A 209 0.76 -2.70 -21.94
CA GLY A 209 0.85 -4.16 -22.01
C GLY A 209 1.57 -4.63 -23.28
N ARG A 210 2.18 -5.82 -23.22
CA ARG A 210 2.64 -6.54 -24.42
C ARG A 210 1.44 -7.06 -25.22
N ASP A 211 1.56 -7.15 -26.54
CA ASP A 211 0.41 -7.42 -27.43
C ASP A 211 -0.24 -8.80 -27.20
N LYS A 212 0.51 -9.78 -26.69
CA LYS A 212 0.04 -11.16 -26.48
C LYS A 212 -1.04 -11.27 -25.40
N ASP A 213 -0.85 -10.63 -24.25
CA ASP A 213 -1.66 -10.84 -23.04
C ASP A 213 -1.91 -9.55 -22.24
N GLY A 214 -1.38 -8.42 -22.68
CA GLY A 214 -1.53 -7.15 -21.96
C GLY A 214 -0.62 -7.00 -20.74
N PHE A 215 0.33 -7.91 -20.50
CA PHE A 215 1.20 -7.84 -19.31
C PHE A 215 2.11 -6.58 -19.36
N PRO A 216 2.18 -5.75 -18.29
CA PRO A 216 2.93 -4.50 -18.28
C PRO A 216 4.43 -4.71 -18.02
N VAL A 217 5.16 -5.16 -19.06
CA VAL A 217 6.59 -5.52 -18.99
C VAL A 217 7.48 -4.42 -18.41
N TYR A 218 7.23 -3.15 -18.77
CA TYR A 218 8.02 -2.02 -18.26
C TYR A 218 7.83 -1.83 -16.76
N GLN A 219 6.60 -2.01 -16.26
CA GLN A 219 6.29 -1.93 -14.83
C GLN A 219 7.03 -3.00 -14.05
N GLU A 220 6.96 -4.26 -14.50
CA GLU A 220 7.64 -5.39 -13.87
C GLU A 220 9.16 -5.17 -13.82
N LYS A 221 9.76 -4.70 -14.92
CA LYS A 221 11.19 -4.36 -14.97
C LYS A 221 11.56 -3.25 -14.00
N LEU A 222 10.74 -2.19 -13.93
CA LEU A 222 10.98 -1.07 -13.00
C LEU A 222 10.98 -1.53 -11.55
N ILE A 223 10.03 -2.38 -11.16
CA ILE A 223 9.93 -2.89 -9.79
C ILE A 223 11.14 -3.77 -9.46
N ARG A 224 11.51 -4.69 -10.36
CA ARG A 224 12.72 -5.54 -10.20
C ARG A 224 14.00 -4.71 -10.08
N GLU A 225 14.14 -3.67 -10.90
CA GLU A 225 15.27 -2.74 -10.83
C GLU A 225 15.29 -1.98 -9.49
N SER A 226 14.14 -1.53 -9.01
CA SER A 226 14.02 -0.81 -7.74
C SER A 226 14.43 -1.70 -6.57
N ILE A 227 13.97 -2.95 -6.52
CA ILE A 227 14.38 -3.93 -5.49
C ILE A 227 15.90 -4.15 -5.54
N ARG A 228 16.47 -4.38 -6.73
CA ARG A 228 17.92 -4.61 -6.89
C ARG A 228 18.77 -3.41 -6.44
N LYS A 229 18.26 -2.19 -6.58
CA LYS A 229 18.95 -0.96 -6.16
C LYS A 229 18.89 -0.70 -4.67
N PHE A 230 18.23 -1.55 -3.87
CA PHE A 230 18.18 -1.37 -2.42
C PHE A 230 19.61 -1.41 -1.85
N PRO A 231 20.06 -0.36 -1.13
CA PRO A 231 21.49 -0.17 -0.85
C PRO A 231 22.05 -1.11 0.24
N TYR A 232 21.20 -1.88 0.93
CA TYR A 232 21.58 -2.77 2.01
C TYR A 232 21.50 -4.23 1.55
N CYS A 233 22.59 -4.73 0.96
CA CYS A 233 22.65 -6.08 0.38
C CYS A 233 22.44 -7.21 1.39
N GLU A 234 22.81 -7.00 2.65
CA GLU A 234 22.68 -7.97 3.74
C GLU A 234 21.28 -7.98 4.38
N ALA A 235 20.36 -7.10 3.94
CA ALA A 235 19.01 -7.09 4.46
C ALA A 235 18.30 -8.41 4.15
N THR A 236 17.74 -9.06 5.18
CA THR A 236 17.09 -10.37 5.05
C THR A 236 15.93 -10.30 4.07
N LEU A 237 15.16 -9.21 4.13
CA LEU A 237 14.04 -8.94 3.24
C LEU A 237 14.47 -8.83 1.78
N LEU A 238 15.59 -8.15 1.49
CA LEU A 238 16.11 -8.05 0.13
C LEU A 238 16.47 -9.44 -0.41
N GLN A 239 17.18 -10.25 0.40
CA GLN A 239 17.56 -11.61 0.01
C GLN A 239 16.33 -12.48 -0.27
N GLN A 240 15.28 -12.38 0.55
CA GLN A 240 14.00 -13.07 0.33
C GLN A 240 13.32 -12.61 -0.97
N LEU A 241 13.19 -11.29 -1.19
CA LEU A 241 12.60 -10.73 -2.40
C LEU A 241 13.34 -11.21 -3.67
N VAL A 242 14.67 -11.13 -3.66
CA VAL A 242 15.50 -11.55 -4.79
C VAL A 242 15.33 -13.05 -5.05
N ARG A 243 15.37 -13.89 -4.01
CA ARG A 243 15.19 -15.35 -4.13
C ARG A 243 13.83 -15.71 -4.74
N SER A 244 12.77 -14.98 -4.39
CA SER A 244 11.42 -15.21 -4.92
C SER A 244 11.23 -14.74 -6.36
N ILE A 245 11.92 -13.67 -6.78
CA ILE A 245 11.66 -12.99 -8.06
C ILE A 245 12.68 -13.35 -9.15
N ALA A 246 13.97 -13.49 -8.79
CA ALA A 246 15.05 -13.72 -9.74
C ALA A 246 14.86 -14.94 -10.68
N PRO A 247 14.38 -16.11 -10.20
CA PRO A 247 14.17 -17.26 -11.09
C PRO A 247 12.89 -17.19 -11.93
N VAL A 248 12.02 -16.20 -11.67
CA VAL A 248 10.70 -16.10 -12.32
C VAL A 248 10.79 -15.25 -13.57
N GLU A 249 10.39 -15.82 -14.71
CA GLU A 249 10.32 -15.10 -15.99
C GLU A 249 9.36 -13.91 -15.96
N ILE A 250 9.67 -12.87 -16.74
CA ILE A 250 8.81 -11.68 -16.82
C ILE A 250 7.48 -12.04 -17.49
N GLY A 251 6.39 -11.81 -16.76
CA GLY A 251 5.03 -12.16 -17.18
C GLY A 251 4.50 -13.45 -16.58
N SER A 252 5.29 -14.09 -15.72
CA SER A 252 4.89 -15.27 -14.94
C SER A 252 4.68 -14.89 -13.47
N ASP A 253 3.87 -15.68 -12.77
CA ASP A 253 3.67 -15.53 -11.33
C ASP A 253 4.75 -16.26 -10.51
N PRO A 254 5.08 -15.75 -9.32
CA PRO A 254 4.61 -14.47 -8.76
C PRO A 254 5.32 -13.27 -9.43
N THR A 255 4.55 -12.23 -9.72
CA THR A 255 5.12 -10.95 -10.22
C THR A 255 5.96 -10.24 -9.16
N ALA A 256 6.91 -9.40 -9.58
CA ALA A 256 7.68 -8.58 -8.64
C ALA A 256 6.78 -7.65 -7.81
N PHE A 257 5.70 -7.14 -8.41
CA PHE A 257 4.70 -6.33 -7.71
C PHE A 257 4.01 -7.10 -6.58
N SER A 258 3.55 -8.34 -6.83
CA SER A 258 2.86 -9.14 -5.83
C SER A 258 3.77 -9.52 -4.67
N VAL A 259 5.01 -9.93 -4.96
CA VAL A 259 5.99 -10.28 -3.92
C VAL A 259 6.35 -9.05 -3.08
N LEU A 260 6.66 -7.90 -3.71
CA LEU A 260 6.98 -6.67 -3.00
C LEU A 260 5.82 -6.18 -2.12
N THR A 261 4.58 -6.24 -2.65
CA THR A 261 3.40 -5.82 -1.91
C THR A 261 3.19 -6.70 -0.69
N GLN A 262 3.24 -8.03 -0.83
CA GLN A 262 3.12 -8.97 0.29
C GLN A 262 4.21 -8.76 1.35
N ALA A 263 5.44 -8.48 0.93
CA ALA A 263 6.55 -8.17 1.82
C ALA A 263 6.30 -6.89 2.65
N ILE A 264 5.66 -5.88 2.06
CA ILE A 264 5.40 -4.59 2.72
C ILE A 264 4.10 -4.60 3.56
N THR A 265 3.04 -5.23 3.06
CA THR A 265 1.71 -5.18 3.67
C THR A 265 1.40 -6.38 4.55
N GLY A 266 2.25 -7.39 4.53
CA GLY A 266 2.04 -8.69 5.18
C GLY A 266 1.40 -9.70 4.24
N GLN A 267 1.61 -10.99 4.54
CA GLN A 267 0.97 -12.09 3.83
C GLN A 267 -0.51 -12.20 4.23
N VAL A 268 -1.35 -12.44 3.23
CA VAL A 268 -2.78 -12.64 3.41
C VAL A 268 -3.12 -14.01 2.84
N GLY A 269 -3.57 -14.94 3.69
CA GLY A 269 -3.88 -16.31 3.28
C GLY A 269 -5.09 -16.40 2.35
N PHE A 270 -6.03 -15.46 2.46
CA PHE A 270 -7.21 -15.37 1.59
C PHE A 270 -7.52 -13.91 1.29
N VAL A 271 -7.49 -13.54 0.01
CA VAL A 271 -7.80 -12.16 -0.43
C VAL A 271 -9.17 -12.17 -1.10
N ASP A 272 -10.21 -11.83 -0.33
CA ASP A 272 -11.57 -11.63 -0.83
C ASP A 272 -11.76 -10.18 -1.31
N ALA A 273 -10.88 -9.74 -2.19
CA ALA A 273 -10.94 -8.38 -2.70
C ALA A 273 -10.41 -8.32 -4.12
N GLU A 274 -11.10 -7.50 -4.88
CA GLU A 274 -10.81 -7.25 -6.28
C GLU A 274 -9.99 -5.97 -6.41
N PHE A 275 -9.03 -5.96 -7.33
CA PHE A 275 -8.08 -4.86 -7.48
C PHE A 275 -8.26 -4.13 -8.80
N CYS A 276 -8.14 -2.81 -8.76
CA CYS A 276 -8.16 -2.00 -9.97
C CYS A 276 -6.94 -2.31 -10.83
N THR A 277 -7.17 -2.67 -12.10
CA THR A 277 -6.10 -2.99 -13.05
C THR A 277 -5.21 -1.78 -13.38
N THR A 278 -5.69 -0.56 -13.18
CA THR A 278 -4.93 0.67 -13.45
C THR A 278 -4.03 1.07 -12.30
N CYS A 279 -4.58 1.12 -11.09
CA CYS A 279 -3.93 1.73 -9.94
C CYS A 279 -3.69 0.75 -8.78
N GLY A 280 -4.06 -0.52 -8.91
CA GLY A 280 -3.95 -1.51 -7.83
C GLY A 280 -4.83 -1.22 -6.62
N GLY A 281 -5.82 -0.32 -6.73
CA GLY A 281 -6.74 -0.01 -5.63
C GLY A 281 -7.59 -1.21 -5.25
N LYS A 282 -7.55 -1.60 -3.98
CA LYS A 282 -8.39 -2.68 -3.40
C LYS A 282 -9.87 -2.26 -3.39
N GLY A 283 -10.76 -3.21 -3.62
CA GLY A 283 -12.22 -3.00 -3.64
C GLY A 283 -12.72 -2.41 -4.95
N ALA A 284 -12.06 -2.73 -6.07
CA ALA A 284 -12.55 -2.32 -7.39
C ALA A 284 -13.80 -3.10 -7.77
N ASP A 285 -14.87 -2.40 -8.14
CA ASP A 285 -16.20 -2.96 -8.37
C ASP A 285 -16.72 -2.71 -9.81
N LYS A 286 -16.04 -1.87 -10.60
CA LYS A 286 -16.46 -1.54 -11.97
C LYS A 286 -15.82 -2.45 -13.00
N ARG A 287 -16.52 -3.52 -13.40
CA ARG A 287 -16.13 -4.38 -14.52
C ARG A 287 -16.29 -3.68 -15.86
N CYS A 288 -15.35 -3.92 -16.77
CA CYS A 288 -15.55 -3.59 -18.17
C CYS A 288 -16.80 -4.29 -18.71
N SER A 289 -17.71 -3.52 -19.33
CA SER A 289 -18.96 -4.04 -19.89
C SER A 289 -18.76 -5.06 -21.01
N VAL A 290 -17.62 -5.02 -21.71
CA VAL A 290 -17.33 -5.86 -22.88
C VAL A 290 -16.65 -7.17 -22.48
N CYS A 291 -15.46 -7.11 -21.85
CA CYS A 291 -14.69 -8.31 -21.54
C CYS A 291 -15.05 -8.96 -20.21
N LYS A 292 -15.70 -8.21 -19.30
CA LYS A 292 -16.01 -8.62 -17.92
C LYS A 292 -14.80 -9.03 -17.06
N MET A 293 -13.58 -9.13 -17.59
CA MET A 293 -12.39 -9.52 -16.83
C MET A 293 -11.69 -8.35 -16.13
N VAL A 294 -11.60 -7.18 -16.79
CA VAL A 294 -10.83 -6.04 -16.28
C VAL A 294 -11.69 -5.19 -15.36
N MET A 295 -11.11 -4.74 -14.24
CA MET A 295 -11.81 -4.00 -13.21
C MET A 295 -11.15 -2.68 -12.83
N TYR A 296 -11.99 -1.72 -12.44
CA TYR A 296 -11.61 -0.37 -12.10
C TYR A 296 -12.27 0.10 -10.82
N CYS A 297 -11.61 0.98 -10.07
CA CYS A 297 -12.25 1.69 -8.96
C CYS A 297 -13.24 2.74 -9.46
N ASP A 298 -12.94 3.38 -10.59
CA ASP A 298 -13.74 4.46 -11.15
C ASP A 298 -13.55 4.62 -12.67
N GLN A 299 -14.33 5.54 -13.25
CA GLN A 299 -14.27 5.85 -14.67
C GLN A 299 -12.95 6.51 -15.08
N ASN A 300 -12.26 7.18 -14.16
CA ASN A 300 -10.98 7.84 -14.45
C ASN A 300 -9.89 6.78 -14.67
N CYS A 301 -9.79 5.77 -13.80
CA CYS A 301 -8.88 4.64 -13.98
C CYS A 301 -9.16 3.90 -15.29
N GLN A 302 -10.44 3.69 -15.62
CA GLN A 302 -10.82 3.11 -16.92
C GLN A 302 -10.29 3.95 -18.09
N LYS A 303 -10.49 5.28 -18.08
CA LYS A 303 -10.01 6.17 -19.14
C LYS A 303 -8.48 6.13 -19.28
N ILE A 304 -7.76 6.15 -18.16
CA ILE A 304 -6.29 6.11 -18.12
C ILE A 304 -5.76 4.79 -18.73
N HIS A 305 -6.41 3.66 -18.46
CA HIS A 305 -5.98 2.35 -18.96
C HIS A 305 -6.49 2.00 -20.36
N TRP A 306 -7.52 2.71 -20.86
CA TRP A 306 -8.24 2.32 -22.08
C TRP A 306 -7.35 2.18 -23.32
N PHE A 307 -6.31 3.01 -23.46
CA PHE A 307 -5.43 2.99 -24.64
C PHE A 307 -4.75 1.64 -24.89
N THR A 308 -4.45 0.88 -23.83
CA THR A 308 -3.85 -0.46 -23.91
C THR A 308 -4.92 -1.55 -23.78
N HIS A 309 -5.88 -1.38 -22.86
CA HIS A 309 -6.95 -2.36 -22.66
C HIS A 309 -7.76 -2.60 -23.93
N LYS A 310 -8.11 -1.57 -24.70
CA LYS A 310 -8.90 -1.71 -25.93
C LYS A 310 -8.30 -2.68 -26.96
N LYS A 311 -6.98 -2.87 -26.94
CA LYS A 311 -6.26 -3.76 -27.84
C LYS A 311 -6.47 -5.24 -27.50
N VAL A 312 -6.61 -5.54 -26.21
CA VAL A 312 -6.74 -6.92 -25.69
C VAL A 312 -8.16 -7.25 -25.21
N CYS A 313 -9.05 -6.26 -25.16
CA CYS A 313 -10.41 -6.39 -24.62
C CYS A 313 -11.21 -7.51 -25.31
N LYS A 314 -11.09 -7.62 -26.63
CA LYS A 314 -11.75 -8.70 -27.41
C LYS A 314 -11.22 -10.08 -27.01
N THR A 315 -9.91 -10.25 -26.95
CA THR A 315 -9.27 -11.50 -26.53
C THR A 315 -9.68 -11.89 -25.11
N LEU A 316 -9.72 -10.91 -24.18
CA LEU A 316 -10.16 -11.15 -22.81
C LEU A 316 -11.64 -11.57 -22.74
N LYS A 317 -12.50 -11.02 -23.60
CA LYS A 317 -13.90 -11.45 -23.71
C LYS A 317 -13.98 -12.93 -24.11
N GLU A 318 -13.22 -13.34 -25.12
CA GLU A 318 -13.19 -14.73 -25.59
C GLU A 318 -12.69 -15.70 -24.50
N ILE A 319 -11.69 -15.28 -23.72
CA ILE A 319 -11.19 -16.03 -22.56
C ILE A 319 -12.28 -16.17 -21.50
N HIS A 320 -12.96 -15.08 -21.15
CA HIS A 320 -14.03 -15.10 -20.16
C HIS A 320 -15.19 -16.03 -20.56
N GLU A 321 -15.66 -15.92 -21.81
CA GLU A 321 -16.73 -16.78 -22.34
C GLU A 321 -16.31 -18.26 -22.38
N LYS A 322 -15.02 -18.54 -22.60
CA LYS A 322 -14.49 -19.91 -22.51
C LYS A 322 -14.53 -20.42 -21.06
N GLN A 323 -14.06 -19.62 -20.10
CA GLN A 323 -14.07 -19.96 -18.67
C GLN A 323 -15.50 -20.19 -18.15
N GLU A 324 -16.47 -19.36 -18.52
CA GLU A 324 -17.87 -19.55 -18.13
C GLU A 324 -18.46 -20.85 -18.69
N ARG A 325 -18.14 -21.19 -19.95
CA ARG A 325 -18.57 -22.45 -20.58
C ARG A 325 -17.96 -23.66 -19.88
N GLU A 326 -16.70 -23.58 -19.47
CA GLU A 326 -16.01 -24.65 -18.75
C GLU A 326 -16.59 -24.81 -17.33
N ALA A 327 -16.76 -23.72 -16.59
CA ALA A 327 -17.38 -23.73 -15.26
C ALA A 327 -18.83 -24.29 -15.30
N ALA A 328 -19.63 -23.91 -16.30
CA ALA A 328 -20.98 -24.45 -16.49
C ALA A 328 -20.97 -25.96 -16.77
N LYS A 329 -19.99 -26.46 -17.54
CA LYS A 329 -19.82 -27.91 -17.78
C LYS A 329 -19.45 -28.64 -16.50
N GLU A 330 -18.56 -28.09 -15.69
CA GLU A 330 -18.15 -28.68 -14.41
C GLU A 330 -19.29 -28.72 -13.41
N LYS A 331 -20.04 -27.62 -13.27
CA LYS A 331 -21.22 -27.57 -12.40
C LYS A 331 -22.26 -28.63 -12.78
N ARG A 332 -22.56 -28.77 -14.07
CA ARG A 332 -23.46 -29.83 -14.59
C ARG A 332 -22.92 -31.24 -14.30
N LYS A 333 -21.60 -31.46 -14.36
CA LYS A 333 -20.99 -32.74 -14.00
C LYS A 333 -21.12 -33.03 -12.50
N GLN A 334 -20.94 -32.03 -11.64
CA GLN A 334 -21.10 -32.17 -10.19
C GLN A 334 -22.55 -32.46 -9.81
N GLU A 335 -23.51 -31.74 -10.38
CA GLU A 335 -24.95 -31.98 -10.18
C GLU A 335 -25.38 -33.40 -10.61
N LYS A 336 -24.81 -33.92 -11.71
CA LYS A 336 -25.06 -35.30 -12.16
C LYS A 336 -24.44 -36.36 -11.23
N LYS A 337 -23.31 -36.05 -10.59
CA LYS A 337 -22.66 -36.94 -9.62
C LYS A 337 -23.40 -36.97 -8.27
N GLN A 338 -23.99 -35.85 -7.85
CA GLN A 338 -24.79 -35.78 -6.61
C GLN A 338 -26.17 -36.45 -6.73
N LYS A 339 -26.65 -36.71 -7.95
CA LYS A 339 -27.92 -37.38 -8.24
C LYS A 339 -27.81 -38.90 -8.44
N LYS A 340 -26.61 -39.47 -8.38
CA LYS A 340 -26.34 -40.92 -8.45
C LYS A 340 -25.94 -41.44 -7.09
#